data_AF-A0A0L1KWD5-F1
#
_entry.id   AF-A0A0L1KWD5-F1
#
_cell.length_a   1.000
_cell.length_b   1.000
_cell.length_c   1.000
_cell.angle_alpha   90.00
_cell.angle_beta   90.00
_cell.angle_gamma   90.00
#
_symmetry.space_group_name_H-M   'P 1'
#
loop_
_entity.id
_entity.type
_entity.pdbx_description
1 polymer ?
#
loop_
_entity_poly.entity_id
_entity_poly.type
_entity_poly.pdbx_seq_one_letter_code
_entity_poly.pdbx_strand_id
1 'polypeptide(L)'
;MPYRPEREMLKNFHGAAHEIPYKRKLNMVLKGYRVNGTPRDVGEIPRKYVLRFILLHQPVTYNTLWEALKTQKDVPLDSMTHLRLVVKMARHEDWVYMEKDQDANEMCLNIKHDKLNDVQQMVYEHQEAQRLANEQKALEEARVDAIKKEEIDEIQSVHLDNLQRELIEVAEKLKKYDVNYHSSLPYATPEGGYDLFWYKKASSQ
;
A
#
# COMPACT_ATOMS: atom_id res chain seq x y z
N MET A 1 -7.01 -37.14 27.64
CA MET A 1 -7.03 -36.97 26.17
C MET A 1 -5.60 -36.86 25.65
N PRO A 2 -5.22 -37.65 24.63
CA PRO A 2 -3.83 -37.69 24.13
C PRO A 2 -3.47 -36.49 23.24
N TYR A 3 -4.45 -35.83 22.61
CA TYR A 3 -4.24 -34.58 21.86
C TYR A 3 -4.87 -33.41 22.62
N ARG A 4 -4.11 -32.33 22.85
CA ARG A 4 -4.62 -31.09 23.43
C ARG A 4 -4.80 -30.04 22.35
N PRO A 5 -5.94 -29.34 22.29
CA PRO A 5 -6.13 -28.24 21.35
C PRO A 5 -5.19 -27.08 21.69
N GLU A 6 -4.73 -26.36 20.66
CA GLU A 6 -3.80 -25.22 20.81
C GLU A 6 -4.27 -24.19 21.85
N ARG A 7 -5.58 -23.94 21.89
CA ARG A 7 -6.19 -23.05 22.88
C ARG A 7 -5.96 -23.50 24.32
N GLU A 8 -5.92 -24.80 24.60
CA GLU A 8 -5.59 -25.34 25.92
C GLU A 8 -4.09 -25.30 26.21
N MET A 9 -3.26 -25.49 25.19
CA MET A 9 -1.80 -25.34 25.32
C MET A 9 -1.43 -23.89 25.68
N LEU A 10 -2.05 -22.89 25.03
CA LEU A 10 -1.87 -21.47 25.32
C LEU A 10 -2.35 -21.05 26.72
N LYS A 11 -3.43 -21.68 27.24
CA LYS A 11 -3.89 -21.47 28.62
C LYS A 11 -2.87 -21.91 29.66
N ASN A 12 -2.04 -22.90 29.34
CA ASN A 12 -1.08 -23.53 30.23
C ASN A 12 0.38 -23.17 29.89
N PHE A 13 0.61 -22.25 28.94
CA PHE A 13 1.94 -21.82 28.52
C PHE A 13 2.63 -20.93 29.57
N HIS A 14 3.80 -21.32 30.09
CA HIS A 14 4.54 -20.58 31.13
C HIS A 14 5.85 -19.99 30.57
N GLY A 15 5.84 -19.48 29.34
CA GLY A 15 7.00 -18.82 28.73
C GLY A 15 7.22 -17.39 29.24
N ALA A 16 8.17 -16.71 28.61
CA ALA A 16 8.56 -15.37 29.01
C ALA A 16 7.39 -14.37 28.90
N ALA A 17 7.40 -13.32 29.73
CA ALA A 17 6.26 -12.41 29.87
C ALA A 17 5.78 -11.78 28.56
N HIS A 18 6.60 -11.67 27.51
CA HIS A 18 6.20 -11.13 26.21
C HIS A 18 5.39 -12.11 25.36
N GLU A 19 5.56 -13.42 25.58
CA GLU A 19 4.93 -14.50 24.81
C GLU A 19 3.61 -14.98 25.42
N ILE A 20 3.32 -14.59 26.68
CA ILE A 20 2.08 -14.96 27.34
C ILE A 20 0.89 -14.28 26.63
N PRO A 21 -0.17 -15.02 26.25
CA PRO A 21 -1.36 -14.44 25.65
C PRO A 21 -1.96 -13.33 26.52
N TYR A 22 -2.31 -12.19 25.91
CA TYR A 22 -2.79 -10.98 26.61
C TYR A 22 -3.97 -11.25 27.55
N LYS A 23 -4.91 -12.11 27.12
CA LYS A 23 -6.08 -12.50 27.95
C LYS A 23 -5.68 -13.18 29.27
N ARG A 24 -4.56 -13.92 29.29
CA ARG A 24 -4.05 -14.55 30.51
C ARG A 24 -3.35 -13.54 31.42
N LYS A 25 -2.59 -12.61 30.86
CA LYS A 25 -2.06 -11.45 31.61
C LYS A 25 -3.19 -10.70 32.30
N LEU A 26 -4.30 -10.44 31.59
CA LEU A 26 -5.49 -9.77 32.13
C LEU A 26 -6.13 -10.55 33.31
N ASN A 27 -6.23 -11.87 33.20
CA ASN A 27 -6.73 -12.72 34.30
C ASN A 27 -5.78 -12.75 35.51
N MET A 28 -4.48 -12.53 35.32
CA MET A 28 -3.54 -12.32 36.43
C MET A 28 -3.80 -10.97 37.11
N VAL A 29 -4.15 -9.92 36.36
CA VAL A 29 -4.52 -8.59 36.93
C VAL A 29 -5.69 -8.70 37.91
N LEU A 30 -6.74 -9.43 37.52
CA LEU A 30 -7.92 -9.65 38.36
C LEU A 30 -7.59 -10.36 39.68
N LYS A 31 -6.44 -11.06 39.77
CA LYS A 31 -5.94 -11.72 40.98
C LYS A 31 -5.05 -10.82 41.84
N GLY A 32 -5.04 -9.51 41.60
CA GLY A 32 -4.32 -8.53 42.42
C GLY A 32 -2.96 -8.08 41.88
N TYR A 33 -2.59 -8.48 40.66
CA TYR A 33 -1.37 -7.98 40.02
C TYR A 33 -1.62 -6.60 39.41
N ARG A 34 -0.82 -5.59 39.76
CA ARG A 34 -0.89 -4.25 39.16
C ARG A 34 -0.35 -4.31 37.74
N VAL A 35 -1.23 -4.19 36.75
CA VAL A 35 -0.82 -3.90 35.36
C VAL A 35 -0.96 -2.41 35.13
N ASN A 36 0.18 -1.77 34.92
CA ASN A 36 0.23 -0.39 34.48
C ASN A 36 -0.21 -0.34 33.00
N GLY A 37 -0.96 0.71 32.64
CA GLY A 37 -1.30 0.94 31.24
C GLY A 37 -0.04 1.22 30.42
N THR A 38 0.02 0.70 29.19
CA THR A 38 1.08 1.05 28.24
C THR A 38 1.03 2.55 27.98
N PRO A 39 2.16 3.28 28.12
CA PRO A 39 2.20 4.70 27.76
C PRO A 39 1.84 4.83 26.28
N ARG A 40 0.96 5.78 25.98
CA ARG A 40 0.51 6.06 24.61
C ARG A 40 1.18 7.35 24.14
N ASP A 41 1.43 7.42 22.85
CA ASP A 41 1.91 8.66 22.25
C ASP A 41 0.84 9.74 22.42
N VAL A 42 1.25 10.94 22.76
CA VAL A 42 0.36 12.10 22.88
C VAL A 42 0.98 13.32 22.22
N GLY A 43 1.97 13.09 21.37
CA GLY A 43 2.73 14.11 20.68
C GLY A 43 1.94 14.78 19.56
N GLU A 44 2.70 15.49 18.72
CA GLU A 44 2.15 16.37 17.70
C GLU A 44 1.44 15.61 16.57
N ILE A 45 1.93 14.44 16.17
CA ILE A 45 1.36 13.64 15.07
C ILE A 45 -0.09 13.22 15.38
N PRO A 46 -0.38 12.48 16.46
CA PRO A 46 -1.76 12.10 16.77
C PRO A 46 -2.62 13.32 17.10
N ARG A 47 -2.06 14.37 17.72
CA ARG A 47 -2.78 15.62 18.02
C ARG A 47 -3.24 16.32 16.74
N LYS A 48 -2.32 16.63 15.82
CA LYS A 48 -2.65 17.25 14.52
C LYS A 48 -3.66 16.41 13.76
N TYR A 49 -3.48 15.10 13.76
CA TYR A 49 -4.42 14.18 13.12
C TYR A 49 -5.84 14.36 13.68
N VAL A 50 -6.01 14.25 15.00
CA VAL A 50 -7.32 14.40 15.65
C VAL A 50 -7.92 15.79 15.43
N LEU A 51 -7.13 16.86 15.52
CA LEU A 51 -7.62 18.24 15.32
C LEU A 51 -8.19 18.46 13.91
N ARG A 52 -7.52 17.94 12.87
CA ARG A 52 -8.03 18.01 11.50
C ARG A 52 -9.37 17.29 11.35
N PHE A 53 -9.52 16.13 11.98
CA PHE A 53 -10.78 15.37 11.94
C PHE A 53 -11.90 16.07 12.71
N ILE A 54 -11.60 16.65 13.87
CA ILE A 54 -12.58 17.44 14.62
C ILE A 54 -13.05 18.60 13.76
N LEU A 55 -12.16 19.35 13.09
CA LEU A 55 -12.53 20.48 12.22
C LEU A 55 -13.48 20.05 11.10
N LEU A 56 -13.23 18.90 10.48
CA LEU A 56 -14.01 18.41 9.35
C LEU A 56 -15.43 17.95 9.72
N HIS A 57 -15.66 17.53 10.96
CA HIS A 57 -16.91 16.89 11.37
C HIS A 57 -17.72 17.72 12.38
N GLN A 58 -17.34 18.96 12.67
CA GLN A 58 -18.00 19.75 13.72
C GLN A 58 -19.52 19.88 13.50
N PRO A 59 -20.34 19.65 14.53
CA PRO A 59 -20.00 19.19 15.90
C PRO A 59 -19.82 17.66 16.00
N VAL A 60 -18.84 17.19 16.80
CA VAL A 60 -18.52 15.75 16.94
C VAL A 60 -18.54 15.30 18.40
N THR A 61 -19.00 14.09 18.67
CA THR A 61 -18.87 13.44 19.99
C THR A 61 -17.71 12.47 19.99
N TYR A 62 -17.26 12.02 21.18
CA TYR A 62 -16.13 11.07 21.26
C TYR A 62 -16.39 9.77 20.48
N ASN A 63 -17.63 9.29 20.48
CA ASN A 63 -17.99 8.03 19.84
C ASN A 63 -18.01 8.20 18.33
N THR A 64 -18.68 9.23 17.83
CA THR A 64 -18.76 9.50 16.39
C THR A 64 -17.39 9.84 15.81
N LEU A 65 -16.56 10.58 16.55
CA LEU A 65 -15.16 10.83 16.18
C LEU A 65 -14.39 9.52 16.04
N TRP A 66 -14.50 8.62 17.03
CA TRP A 66 -13.77 7.36 17.00
C TRP A 66 -14.20 6.45 15.84
N GLU A 67 -15.49 6.43 15.51
CA GLU A 67 -16.02 5.70 14.35
C GLU A 67 -15.51 6.30 13.04
N ALA A 68 -15.52 7.63 12.91
CA ALA A 68 -14.98 8.32 11.75
C ALA A 68 -13.47 8.09 11.58
N LEU A 69 -12.72 8.01 12.68
CA LEU A 69 -11.29 7.73 12.63
C LEU A 69 -11.00 6.30 12.19
N LYS A 70 -11.79 5.32 12.63
CA LYS A 70 -11.60 3.90 12.26
C LYS A 70 -11.77 3.60 10.78
N THR A 71 -12.53 4.40 10.03
CA THR A 71 -12.75 4.18 8.60
C THR A 71 -11.53 4.55 7.75
N GLN A 72 -10.58 5.29 8.33
CA GLN A 72 -9.38 5.74 7.64
C GLN A 72 -8.30 4.66 7.66
N LYS A 73 -7.48 4.61 6.60
CA LYS A 73 -6.44 3.58 6.44
C LYS A 73 -5.21 3.84 7.33
N ASP A 74 -4.82 5.10 7.49
CA ASP A 74 -3.59 5.51 8.19
C ASP A 74 -3.91 6.25 9.48
N VAL A 75 -4.33 5.51 10.52
CA VAL A 75 -4.71 6.07 11.82
C VAL A 75 -3.53 5.96 12.79
N PRO A 76 -2.97 7.08 13.30
CA PRO A 76 -1.86 7.05 14.26
C PRO A 76 -2.29 6.66 15.69
N LEU A 77 -3.56 6.29 15.88
CA LEU A 77 -4.17 5.95 17.16
C LEU A 77 -4.36 4.44 17.26
N ASP A 78 -4.00 3.90 18.42
CA ASP A 78 -4.10 2.45 18.70
C ASP A 78 -5.50 2.07 19.21
N SER A 79 -6.09 2.91 20.06
CA SER A 79 -7.33 2.59 20.78
C SER A 79 -8.09 3.84 21.23
N MET A 80 -9.35 3.66 21.64
CA MET A 80 -10.17 4.76 22.16
C MET A 80 -9.58 5.41 23.41
N THR A 81 -8.81 4.67 24.22
CA THR A 81 -8.06 5.22 25.36
C THR A 81 -6.95 6.15 24.90
N HIS A 82 -6.25 5.81 23.81
CA HIS A 82 -5.27 6.68 23.17
C HIS A 82 -5.93 7.96 22.65
N LEU A 83 -7.07 7.86 21.95
CA LEU A 83 -7.85 9.04 21.53
C LEU A 83 -8.22 9.95 22.72
N ARG A 84 -8.71 9.36 23.81
CA ARG A 84 -9.08 10.13 25.02
C ARG A 84 -7.89 10.85 25.63
N LEU A 85 -6.70 10.23 25.65
CA LEU A 85 -5.48 10.86 26.13
C LEU A 85 -5.05 12.03 25.23
N VAL A 86 -5.12 11.85 23.91
CA VAL A 86 -4.80 12.91 22.93
C VAL A 86 -5.75 14.09 23.07
N VAL A 87 -7.06 13.86 23.15
CA VAL A 87 -8.03 14.94 23.37
C VAL A 87 -7.85 15.59 24.74
N LYS A 88 -7.50 14.82 25.78
CA LYS A 88 -7.19 15.37 27.11
C LYS A 88 -5.98 16.32 27.05
N MET A 89 -4.91 15.95 26.35
CA MET A 89 -3.76 16.84 26.18
C MET A 89 -4.09 18.03 25.29
N ALA A 90 -4.83 17.84 24.20
CA ALA A 90 -5.29 18.93 23.34
C ALA A 90 -6.16 19.94 24.10
N ARG A 91 -6.97 19.47 25.06
CA ARG A 91 -7.72 20.34 25.97
C ARG A 91 -6.82 21.08 26.95
N HIS A 92 -5.78 20.43 27.47
CA HIS A 92 -4.81 21.06 28.39
C HIS A 92 -3.99 22.15 27.69
N GLU A 93 -3.72 21.97 26.39
CA GLU A 93 -3.02 22.94 25.53
C GLU A 93 -3.98 23.94 24.87
N ASP A 94 -5.24 23.99 25.29
CA ASP A 94 -6.25 24.95 24.82
C ASP A 94 -6.63 24.87 23.33
N TRP A 95 -6.40 23.74 22.66
CA TRP A 95 -6.87 23.54 21.28
C TRP A 95 -8.38 23.25 21.19
N VAL A 96 -8.88 22.41 22.09
CA VAL A 96 -10.25 21.87 22.06
C VAL A 96 -10.96 22.19 23.36
N TYR A 97 -12.24 22.53 23.27
CA TYR A 97 -13.13 22.61 24.42
C TYR A 97 -14.29 21.62 24.25
N MET A 98 -14.89 21.24 25.37
CA MET A 98 -16.04 20.34 25.38
C MET A 98 -17.26 21.11 25.83
N GLU A 99 -18.29 21.07 25.00
CA GLU A 99 -19.57 21.72 25.25
C GLU A 99 -20.63 20.65 25.39
N LYS A 100 -21.52 20.82 26.36
CA LYS A 100 -22.62 19.90 26.56
C LYS A 100 -23.78 20.35 25.70
N ASP A 101 -24.19 19.50 24.76
CA ASP A 101 -25.38 19.73 23.99
C ASP A 101 -26.62 19.58 24.89
N GLN A 102 -27.52 20.57 24.87
CA GLN A 102 -28.70 20.57 25.71
C GLN A 102 -29.75 19.57 25.20
N ASP A 103 -29.79 19.34 23.88
CA ASP A 103 -30.81 18.50 23.25
C ASP A 103 -30.44 17.01 23.35
N ALA A 104 -29.18 16.67 23.06
CA ALA A 104 -28.70 15.29 23.10
C ALA A 104 -28.17 14.85 24.48
N ASN A 105 -27.92 15.79 25.40
CA ASN A 105 -27.23 15.54 26.68
C ASN A 105 -25.84 14.86 26.49
N GLU A 106 -25.24 15.04 25.31
CA GLU A 106 -23.92 14.51 24.95
C GLU A 106 -22.84 15.60 25.02
N MET A 107 -21.59 15.18 25.18
CA MET A 107 -20.45 16.10 25.17
C MET A 107 -19.88 16.20 23.77
N CYS A 108 -20.04 17.37 23.16
CA CYS A 108 -19.52 17.71 21.84
C CYS A 108 -18.10 18.31 21.98
N LEU A 109 -17.23 17.96 21.03
CA LEU A 109 -15.87 18.42 20.90
C LEU A 109 -15.81 19.53 19.87
N ASN A 110 -15.42 20.73 20.31
CA ASN A 110 -15.29 21.91 19.47
C ASN A 110 -13.86 22.47 19.57
N ILE A 111 -13.38 23.06 18.48
CA ILE A 111 -12.06 23.73 18.42
C ILE A 111 -12.24 25.15 18.95
N LYS A 112 -11.31 25.61 19.80
CA LYS A 112 -11.35 27.00 20.28
C LYS A 112 -11.16 27.97 19.13
N HIS A 113 -11.88 29.10 19.17
CA HIS A 113 -11.86 30.09 18.09
C HIS A 113 -10.44 30.63 17.81
N ASP A 114 -9.67 30.91 18.86
CA ASP A 114 -8.29 31.42 18.76
C ASP A 114 -7.33 30.47 18.02
N LYS A 115 -7.66 29.18 17.99
CA LYS A 115 -6.85 28.11 17.37
C LYS A 115 -7.40 27.63 16.03
N LEU A 116 -8.51 28.20 15.58
CA LEU A 116 -9.20 27.75 14.38
C LEU A 116 -8.35 28.00 13.13
N ASN A 117 -7.70 29.16 13.03
CA ASN A 117 -6.80 29.48 11.91
C ASN A 117 -5.59 28.53 11.85
N ASP A 118 -4.96 28.26 13.01
CA ASP A 118 -3.84 27.33 13.11
C ASP A 118 -4.25 25.94 12.60
N VAL A 119 -5.42 25.43 13.02
CA VAL A 119 -5.90 24.10 12.58
C VAL A 119 -6.28 24.09 11.11
N GLN A 120 -6.86 25.16 10.57
CA GLN A 120 -7.12 25.28 9.13
C GLN A 120 -5.81 25.21 8.34
N GLN A 121 -4.78 25.93 8.77
CA GLN A 121 -3.46 25.86 8.15
C GLN A 121 -2.89 24.44 8.18
N MET A 122 -3.03 23.72 9.30
CA MET A 122 -2.61 22.31 9.40
C MET A 122 -3.37 21.39 8.43
N VAL A 123 -4.63 21.68 8.12
CA VAL A 123 -5.39 20.92 7.10
C VAL A 123 -4.84 21.21 5.71
N TYR A 124 -4.60 22.48 5.38
CA TYR A 124 -4.03 22.86 4.08
C TYR A 124 -2.64 22.26 3.86
N GLU A 125 -1.73 22.40 4.84
CA GLU A 125 -0.40 21.80 4.79
C GLU A 125 -0.46 20.29 4.60
N HIS A 126 -1.44 19.61 5.23
CA HIS A 126 -1.61 18.18 5.04
C HIS A 126 -2.08 17.80 3.64
N GLN A 127 -3.04 18.55 3.09
CA GLN A 127 -3.54 18.32 1.74
C GLN A 127 -2.46 18.58 0.69
N GLU A 128 -1.65 19.62 0.87
CA GLU A 128 -0.49 19.88 0.02
C GLU A 128 0.56 18.78 0.13
N ALA A 129 0.89 18.32 1.34
CA ALA A 129 1.81 17.21 1.54
C ALA A 129 1.29 15.90 0.90
N GLN A 130 -0.01 15.62 1.00
CA GLN A 130 -0.62 14.47 0.32
C GLN A 130 -0.58 14.61 -1.21
N ARG A 131 -0.83 15.81 -1.73
CA ARG A 131 -0.73 16.07 -3.18
C ARG A 131 0.69 15.81 -3.67
N LEU A 132 1.69 16.38 -3.01
CA LEU A 132 3.11 16.18 -3.34
C LEU A 132 3.52 14.70 -3.24
N ALA A 133 3.08 14.00 -2.21
CA ALA A 133 3.36 12.57 -2.06
C ALA A 133 2.73 11.74 -3.20
N ASN A 134 1.52 12.09 -3.64
CA ASN A 134 0.87 11.41 -4.77
C ASN A 134 1.55 11.73 -6.10
N GLU A 135 1.99 12.98 -6.31
CA GLU A 135 2.78 13.37 -7.49
C GLU A 135 4.11 12.60 -7.55
N GLN A 136 4.80 12.47 -6.40
CA GLN A 136 6.03 11.67 -6.32
C GLN A 136 5.78 10.19 -6.61
N LYS A 137 4.72 9.61 -6.05
CA LYS A 137 4.33 8.22 -6.35
C LYS A 137 4.03 8.02 -7.83
N ALA A 138 3.31 8.94 -8.46
CA ALA A 138 3.02 8.88 -9.89
C ALA A 138 4.30 8.98 -10.75
N LEU A 139 5.26 9.82 -10.34
CA LEU A 139 6.56 9.91 -11.00
C LEU A 139 7.40 8.64 -10.83
N GLU A 140 7.37 8.02 -9.65
CA GLU A 140 8.04 6.74 -9.39
C GLU A 140 7.41 5.61 -10.20
N GLU A 141 6.08 5.53 -10.25
CA GLU A 141 5.35 4.58 -11.09
C GLU A 141 5.69 4.75 -12.57
N ALA A 142 5.71 6.00 -13.08
CA ALA A 142 6.10 6.29 -14.44
C ALA A 142 7.56 5.89 -14.75
N ARG A 143 8.48 6.06 -13.79
CA ARG A 143 9.88 5.62 -13.93
C ARG A 143 9.99 4.10 -13.96
N VAL A 144 9.28 3.40 -13.08
CA VAL A 144 9.25 1.93 -13.07
C VAL A 144 8.67 1.40 -14.37
N ASP A 145 7.61 2.01 -14.89
CA ASP A 145 7.00 1.61 -16.16
C ASP A 145 7.91 1.92 -17.37
N ALA A 146 8.69 2.99 -17.32
CA ALA A 146 9.71 3.28 -18.34
C ALA A 146 10.81 2.20 -18.35
N ILE A 147 11.36 1.86 -17.17
CA ILE A 147 12.38 0.81 -17.03
C ILE A 147 11.85 -0.53 -17.54
N LYS A 148 10.62 -0.91 -17.16
CA LYS A 148 10.01 -2.15 -17.64
C LYS A 148 9.86 -2.18 -19.16
N LYS A 149 9.53 -1.04 -19.79
CA LYS A 149 9.44 -0.97 -21.26
C LYS A 149 10.80 -1.14 -21.91
N GLU A 150 11.83 -0.47 -21.39
CA GLU A 150 13.21 -0.62 -21.87
C GLU A 150 13.68 -2.08 -21.74
N GLU A 151 13.43 -2.74 -20.60
CA GLU A 151 13.76 -4.16 -20.41
C GLU A 151 12.99 -5.07 -21.38
N ILE A 152 11.71 -4.80 -21.63
CA ILE A 152 10.90 -5.57 -22.58
C ILE A 152 11.43 -5.40 -24.01
N ASP A 153 11.75 -4.17 -24.42
CA ASP A 153 12.25 -3.86 -25.75
C ASP A 153 13.64 -4.50 -25.97
N GLU A 154 14.50 -4.50 -24.96
CA GLU A 154 15.79 -5.20 -25.00
C GLU A 154 15.62 -6.72 -25.11
N ILE A 155 14.75 -7.33 -24.29
CA ILE A 155 14.49 -8.78 -24.37
C ILE A 155 13.91 -9.15 -25.74
N GLN A 156 12.98 -8.34 -26.28
CA GLN A 156 12.37 -8.60 -27.58
C GLN A 156 13.40 -8.50 -28.72
N SER A 157 14.28 -7.49 -28.70
CA SER A 157 15.31 -7.34 -29.73
C SER A 157 16.31 -8.50 -29.73
N VAL A 158 16.80 -8.90 -28.55
CA VAL A 158 17.70 -10.06 -28.41
C VAL A 158 17.00 -11.36 -28.85
N HIS A 159 15.72 -11.52 -28.51
CA HIS A 159 14.95 -12.69 -28.92
C HIS A 159 14.74 -12.74 -30.44
N LEU A 160 14.43 -11.62 -31.08
CA LEU A 160 14.30 -11.52 -32.54
C LEU A 160 15.60 -11.85 -33.25
N ASP A 161 16.74 -11.32 -32.77
CA ASP A 161 18.06 -11.64 -33.33
C ASP A 161 18.38 -13.13 -33.24
N ASN A 162 18.06 -13.77 -32.11
CA ASN A 162 18.27 -15.20 -31.93
C ASN A 162 17.37 -16.02 -32.86
N LEU A 163 16.10 -15.66 -32.99
CA LEU A 163 15.17 -16.31 -33.93
C LEU A 163 15.63 -16.17 -35.38
N GLN A 164 16.16 -15.00 -35.76
CA GLN A 164 16.72 -14.80 -37.09
C GLN A 164 17.94 -15.71 -37.34
N ARG A 165 18.85 -15.82 -36.37
CA ARG A 165 20.01 -16.73 -36.48
C ARG A 165 19.57 -18.19 -36.60
N GLU A 166 18.63 -18.64 -35.76
CA GLU A 166 18.09 -19.99 -35.84
C GLU A 166 17.43 -20.28 -37.19
N LEU A 167 16.69 -19.29 -37.73
CA LEU A 167 16.02 -19.41 -39.02
C LEU A 167 17.04 -19.53 -40.17
N ILE A 168 18.13 -18.76 -40.13
CA ILE A 168 19.24 -18.87 -41.08
C ILE A 168 19.88 -20.27 -41.00
N GLU A 169 20.19 -20.75 -39.78
CA GLU A 169 20.78 -22.08 -39.61
C GLU A 169 19.88 -23.21 -40.15
N VAL A 170 18.58 -23.13 -39.87
CA VAL A 170 17.60 -24.11 -40.35
C VAL A 170 17.48 -24.05 -41.88
N ALA A 171 17.46 -22.84 -42.46
CA ALA A 171 17.43 -22.67 -43.91
C ALA A 171 18.68 -23.26 -44.59
N GLU A 172 19.87 -23.06 -44.01
CA GLU A 172 21.12 -23.65 -44.51
C GLU A 172 21.13 -25.18 -44.40
N LYS A 173 20.63 -25.74 -43.29
CA LYS A 173 20.48 -27.19 -43.11
C LYS A 173 19.51 -27.76 -44.14
N LEU A 174 18.36 -27.13 -44.36
CA LEU A 174 17.36 -27.55 -45.35
C LEU A 174 17.89 -27.50 -46.79
N LYS A 175 18.68 -26.49 -47.14
CA LYS A 175 19.33 -26.35 -48.46
C LYS A 175 20.20 -27.55 -48.83
N LYS A 176 20.77 -28.27 -47.85
CA LYS A 176 21.57 -29.48 -48.09
C LYS A 176 20.73 -30.70 -48.48
N TYR A 177 19.45 -30.73 -48.09
CA TYR A 177 18.56 -31.86 -48.35
C TYR A 177 17.65 -31.63 -49.56
N ASP A 178 17.12 -30.42 -49.73
CA ASP A 178 16.27 -30.06 -50.86
C ASP A 178 16.59 -28.64 -51.35
N VAL A 179 17.33 -28.57 -52.47
CA VAL A 179 17.75 -27.31 -53.08
C VAL A 179 16.56 -26.51 -53.64
N ASN A 180 15.48 -27.19 -54.04
CA ASN A 180 14.29 -26.57 -54.63
C ASN A 180 13.30 -26.05 -53.58
N TYR A 181 13.39 -26.52 -52.33
CA TYR A 181 12.55 -26.01 -51.24
C TYR A 181 12.95 -24.58 -50.84
N HIS A 182 14.26 -24.33 -50.72
CA HIS A 182 14.83 -23.01 -50.39
C HIS A 182 14.54 -21.94 -51.46
N SER A 183 14.41 -22.39 -52.70
CA SER A 183 14.13 -21.56 -53.85
C SER A 183 12.72 -20.95 -53.73
N SER A 184 11.75 -21.69 -53.21
CA SER A 184 10.34 -21.27 -53.12
C SER A 184 9.97 -20.33 -51.97
N LEU A 185 10.83 -20.16 -50.95
CA LEU A 185 10.56 -19.26 -49.81
C LEU A 185 11.21 -17.89 -50.03
N PRO A 186 10.43 -16.80 -50.13
CA PRO A 186 11.03 -15.48 -50.12
C PRO A 186 11.63 -15.19 -48.75
N TYR A 187 12.91 -14.79 -48.72
CA TYR A 187 13.58 -14.34 -47.50
C TYR A 187 14.29 -13.00 -47.74
N ALA A 188 14.46 -12.25 -46.65
CA ALA A 188 15.19 -10.99 -46.66
C ALA A 188 16.69 -11.28 -46.54
N THR A 189 17.48 -10.75 -47.47
CA THR A 189 18.94 -10.83 -47.43
C THR A 189 19.51 -9.94 -46.32
N PRO A 190 20.74 -10.21 -45.85
CA PRO A 190 21.40 -9.39 -44.82
C PRO A 190 21.54 -7.89 -45.18
N GLU A 191 21.42 -7.54 -46.46
CA GLU A 191 21.44 -6.15 -46.96
C GLU A 191 20.06 -5.50 -47.05
N GLY A 192 18.99 -6.18 -46.58
CA GLY A 192 17.63 -5.67 -46.56
C GLY A 192 16.85 -5.83 -47.88
N GLY A 193 17.37 -6.61 -48.83
CA GLY A 193 16.67 -6.94 -50.07
C GLY A 193 15.76 -8.15 -49.91
N TYR A 194 14.54 -8.13 -50.44
CA TYR A 194 13.67 -9.30 -50.51
C TYR A 194 13.98 -10.08 -51.79
N ASP A 195 14.48 -11.31 -51.66
CA ASP A 195 14.74 -12.16 -52.83
C ASP A 195 13.49 -13.02 -53.12
N LEU A 196 12.78 -12.71 -54.20
CA LEU A 196 11.60 -13.45 -54.68
C LEU A 196 11.96 -14.19 -55.98
N PHE A 197 12.35 -15.46 -55.88
CA PHE A 197 12.47 -16.29 -57.06
C PHE A 197 11.14 -17.00 -57.39
N TRP A 198 10.48 -16.54 -58.46
CA TRP A 198 9.33 -17.23 -59.04
C TRP A 198 9.81 -18.33 -59.99
N TYR A 199 9.72 -19.60 -59.59
CA TYR A 199 9.89 -20.71 -60.53
C TYR A 199 8.52 -21.07 -61.13
N LYS A 200 8.32 -20.80 -62.42
CA LYS A 200 7.33 -21.55 -63.20
C LYS A 200 7.89 -22.96 -63.41
N LYS A 201 7.24 -23.98 -62.84
CA LYS A 201 7.45 -25.37 -63.26
C LYS A 201 7.14 -25.48 -64.75
N ALA A 202 8.15 -25.76 -65.57
CA ALA A 202 7.91 -26.30 -66.90
C ALA A 202 7.41 -27.73 -66.74
N SER A 203 6.12 -27.95 -66.94
CA SER A 203 5.57 -29.28 -67.21
C SER A 203 6.11 -29.75 -68.56
N SER A 204 7.10 -30.64 -68.54
CA SER A 204 7.52 -31.41 -69.70
C SER A 204 6.44 -32.42 -70.08
N GLN A 205 6.14 -32.48 -71.39
CA GLN A 205 5.38 -33.52 -72.07
C GLN A 205 5.98 -34.92 -71.86
#